data_AF-A0A7K0XEA6-F1
#
_entry.id   AF-A0A7K0XEA6-F1
#
_cell.length_a   1.000
_cell.length_b   1.000
_cell.length_c   1.000
_cell.angle_alpha   90.00
_cell.angle_beta   90.00
_cell.angle_gamma   90.00
#
_symmetry.space_group_name_H-M   'P 1'
#
loop_
_entity.id
_entity.type
_entity.pdbx_description
1 polymer ?
#
loop_
_entity_poly.entity_id
_entity_poly.type
_entity_poly.pdbx_seq_one_letter_code
_entity_poly.pdbx_strand_id
1 'polypeptide(L)' 'RKRAHVQGKVSSIKTAPSGSAPVLEIELWDESGGITLQFLGRREIAGLEVGTELRAEGMVGEENGSLKILNPSYELLA' A
#
# COMPACT_ATOMS: atom_id res chain seq x y z
N ARG A 1 -17.22 5.79 1.42
CA ARG A 1 -15.81 5.52 1.77
C ARG A 1 -15.75 5.12 3.24
N LYS A 2 -15.18 3.97 3.59
CA LYS A 2 -15.00 3.54 4.98
C LYS A 2 -13.54 3.71 5.38
N ARG A 3 -13.30 4.13 6.62
CA ARG A 3 -11.97 4.11 7.23
C ARG A 3 -11.67 2.68 7.64
N ALA A 4 -10.49 2.18 7.32
CA ALA A 4 -10.05 0.83 7.68
C ALA A 4 -8.66 0.88 8.30
N HIS A 5 -8.41 -0.08 9.18
CA HIS A 5 -7.09 -0.46 9.65
C HIS A 5 -6.81 -1.83 9.05
N VAL A 6 -5.69 -1.95 8.34
CA VAL A 6 -5.25 -3.19 7.69
C VAL A 6 -3.86 -3.53 8.18
N GLN A 7 -3.58 -4.81 8.36
CA GLN A 7 -2.26 -5.31 8.71
C GLN A 7 -1.99 -6.52 7.83
N GLY A 8 -0.75 -6.66 7.38
CA GLY A 8 -0.37 -7.82 6.60
C GLY A 8 1.08 -7.74 6.18
N LYS A 9 1.46 -8.63 5.26
CA LYS A 9 2.81 -8.69 4.70
C LYS A 9 2.81 -8.09 3.30
N VAL A 10 3.86 -7.32 2.99
CA VAL A 10 4.06 -6.77 1.64
C VAL A 10 4.30 -7.93 0.67
N SER A 11 3.42 -8.09 -0.30
CA SER A 11 3.53 -9.12 -1.34
C SER A 11 4.16 -8.58 -2.62
N SER A 12 3.94 -7.31 -2.94
CA SER A 12 4.55 -6.67 -4.11
C SER A 12 4.77 -5.17 -3.90
N ILE A 13 5.80 -4.64 -4.58
CA ILE A 13 6.12 -3.21 -4.63
C ILE A 13 6.28 -2.82 -6.10
N LYS A 14 5.56 -1.79 -6.55
CA LYS A 14 5.61 -1.28 -7.92
C LYS A 14 5.77 0.23 -7.90
N THR A 15 6.76 0.73 -8.63
CA THR A 15 6.99 2.18 -8.79
C THR A 15 6.60 2.61 -10.20
N ALA A 16 5.96 3.77 -10.32
CA ALA A 16 5.60 4.33 -11.61
C ALA A 16 6.84 4.58 -12.51
N PRO A 17 6.71 4.54 -13.84
CA PRO A 17 7.79 4.83 -14.78
C PRO A 17 8.53 6.15 -14.49
N SER A 18 9.78 6.27 -14.92
CA SER A 18 10.62 7.44 -14.63
C SER A 18 10.06 8.76 -15.18
N GLY A 19 9.34 8.71 -16.32
CA GLY A 19 8.77 9.89 -16.98
C GLY A 19 7.36 10.29 -16.51
N SER A 20 6.74 9.53 -15.60
CA SER A 20 5.41 9.85 -15.07
C SER A 20 5.48 10.51 -13.70
N ALA A 21 4.35 11.06 -13.25
CA ALA A 21 4.21 11.48 -11.85
C ALA A 21 4.58 10.32 -10.91
N PRO A 22 5.35 10.58 -9.84
CA PRO A 22 5.81 9.53 -8.95
C PRO A 22 4.65 8.94 -8.16
N VAL A 23 4.51 7.62 -8.25
CA VAL A 23 3.57 6.82 -7.48
C VAL A 23 4.29 5.53 -7.07
N LEU A 24 4.11 5.16 -5.81
CA LEU A 24 4.55 3.88 -5.25
C LEU A 24 3.32 3.09 -4.84
N GLU A 25 3.16 1.91 -5.41
CA GLU A 25 2.11 0.96 -5.07
C GLU A 25 2.70 -0.19 -4.27
N ILE A 26 2.05 -0.51 -3.16
CA ILE A 26 2.43 -1.59 -2.27
C ILE A 26 1.21 -2.46 -2.07
N GLU A 27 1.33 -3.73 -2.40
CA GLU A 27 0.29 -4.71 -2.15
C GLU A 27 0.53 -5.34 -0.78
N LEU A 28 -0.48 -5.24 0.08
CA LEU A 28 -0.51 -5.83 1.40
C LEU A 28 -1.44 -7.04 1.36
N TRP A 29 -0.98 -8.17 1.88
CA TRP A 29 -1.75 -9.41 1.90
C TRP A 29 -1.80 -10.01 3.31
N ASP A 30 -2.98 -10.47 3.70
CA ASP A 30 -3.22 -11.29 4.88
C ASP A 30 -4.14 -12.48 4.52
N GLU A 31 -4.64 -13.20 5.53
CA GLU A 31 -5.54 -14.34 5.33
C GLU A 31 -6.92 -13.96 4.74
N SER A 32 -7.31 -12.69 4.83
CA SER A 32 -8.59 -12.16 4.33
C SER A 32 -8.51 -11.68 2.88
N GLY A 33 -7.31 -11.41 2.37
CA GLY A 33 -7.06 -11.04 0.99
C GLY A 33 -6.06 -9.90 0.83
N GLY A 34 -6.14 -9.23 -0.32
CA GLY A 34 -5.19 -8.19 -0.72
C GLY A 34 -5.78 -6.79 -0.75
N ILE A 35 -4.97 -5.80 -0.38
CA ILE A 35 -5.27 -4.38 -0.55
C ILE A 35 -4.04 -3.63 -1.06
N THR A 36 -4.25 -2.67 -1.97
CA THR A 36 -3.16 -1.83 -2.46
C THR A 36 -3.07 -0.53 -1.67
N LEU A 37 -1.90 -0.23 -1.13
CA LEU A 37 -1.54 1.06 -0.59
C LEU A 37 -0.84 1.87 -1.70
N GLN A 38 -1.40 3.01 -2.08
CA GLN A 38 -0.84 3.85 -3.14
C GLN A 38 -0.33 5.16 -2.55
N PHE A 39 0.98 5.37 -2.62
CA PHE A 39 1.66 6.57 -2.15
C PHE A 39 1.98 7.47 -3.33
N LEU A 40 1.23 8.56 -3.46
CA LEU A 40 1.44 9.59 -4.46
C LEU A 40 2.63 10.47 -4.05
N GLY A 41 3.43 10.92 -5.01
CA GLY A 41 4.60 11.74 -4.73
C GLY A 41 5.84 10.94 -4.34
N ARG A 42 5.74 9.61 -4.19
CA ARG A 42 6.82 8.74 -3.70
C ARG A 42 7.27 7.76 -4.78
N ARG A 43 8.56 7.44 -4.76
CA ARG A 43 9.17 6.36 -5.57
C ARG A 43 9.65 5.19 -4.72
N GLU A 44 9.92 5.45 -3.45
CA GLU A 44 10.41 4.50 -2.46
C GLU A 44 9.99 4.93 -1.05
N ILE A 45 10.03 3.99 -0.12
CA ILE A 45 9.91 4.19 1.32
C ILE A 45 11.04 3.38 1.96
N ALA A 46 11.87 4.01 2.78
CA ALA A 46 12.99 3.35 3.42
C ALA A 46 12.51 2.22 4.35
N GLY A 47 13.19 1.08 4.32
CA GLY A 47 12.89 -0.09 5.16
C GLY A 47 11.67 -0.91 4.71
N LEU A 48 11.05 -0.55 3.58
CA LEU A 48 9.94 -1.30 3.04
C LEU A 48 10.40 -2.23 1.91
N GLU A 49 10.29 -3.53 2.14
CA GLU A 49 10.67 -4.57 1.19
C GLU A 49 9.54 -5.60 1.06
N VAL A 50 9.60 -6.45 0.03
CA VAL A 50 8.71 -7.61 -0.05
C VAL A 50 8.97 -8.50 1.16
N GLY A 51 7.90 -8.87 1.86
CA GLY A 51 7.98 -9.61 3.10
C GLY A 51 7.98 -8.76 4.37
N THR A 52 8.12 -7.42 4.29
CA THR A 52 7.93 -6.55 5.45
C THR A 52 6.50 -6.65 5.96
N GLU A 53 6.31 -6.76 7.26
CA GLU A 53 4.99 -6.66 7.88
C GLU A 53 4.71 -5.20 8.23
N LEU A 54 3.50 -4.73 7.96
CA LEU A 54 3.12 -3.36 8.30
C LEU A 54 1.64 -3.28 8.66
N ARG A 55 1.30 -2.23 9.40
CA ARG A 55 -0.06 -1.77 9.60
C ARG A 55 -0.28 -0.48 8.82
N ALA A 56 -1.44 -0.36 8.18
CA ALA A 56 -1.84 0.85 7.49
C ALA A 56 -3.27 1.26 7.85
N GLU A 57 -3.52 2.56 7.84
CA GLU A 57 -4.84 3.13 8.07
C GLU A 57 -5.18 4.16 6.99
N GLY A 58 -6.41 4.13 6.52
CA GLY A 58 -6.94 5.20 5.70
C GLY A 58 -8.32 4.91 5.13
N MET A 59 -8.72 5.74 4.17
CA MET A 59 -10.02 5.59 3.50
C MET A 59 -9.89 4.57 2.37
N VAL A 60 -10.69 3.51 2.44
CA VAL A 60 -10.75 2.50 1.38
C VAL A 60 -11.62 3.00 0.23
N GLY A 61 -11.05 2.93 -0.96
CA GLY A 61 -11.74 3.02 -2.25
C GLY A 61 -11.64 1.69 -3.00
N GLU A 62 -12.39 1.59 -4.08
CA GLU A 62 -12.36 0.46 -4.99
C GLU A 62 -12.18 0.99 -6.42
N GLU A 63 -11.28 0.37 -7.17
CA GLU A 63 -11.05 0.66 -8.58
C GLU A 63 -10.83 -0.65 -9.34
N ASN A 64 -11.64 -0.91 -10.36
CA ASN A 64 -11.60 -2.15 -11.16
C ASN A 64 -11.62 -3.42 -10.29
N GLY A 65 -12.43 -3.44 -9.22
CA GLY A 65 -12.56 -4.57 -8.30
C GLY A 65 -11.40 -4.72 -7.31
N SER A 66 -10.40 -3.82 -7.33
CA SER A 66 -9.27 -3.83 -6.40
C SER A 66 -9.47 -2.80 -5.30
N LEU A 67 -9.32 -3.23 -4.04
CA LEU A 67 -9.36 -2.34 -2.88
C LEU A 67 -8.07 -1.52 -2.79
N LYS A 68 -8.20 -0.22 -2.54
CA LYS A 68 -7.08 0.71 -2.45
C LYS A 68 -7.20 1.69 -1.30
N ILE A 69 -6.06 2.06 -0.71
CA ILE A 69 -5.93 3.20 0.20
C ILE A 69 -4.90 4.18 -0.38
N LEU A 70 -5.31 5.43 -0.56
CA LEU A 70 -4.44 6.49 -1.05
C LEU A 70 -3.75 7.20 0.11
N ASN A 71 -2.42 7.35 0.02
CA ASN A 71 -1.57 7.99 1.03
C ASN A 71 -1.96 7.61 2.48
N PRO A 72 -2.01 6.30 2.82
CA PRO A 72 -2.34 5.88 4.17
C PRO A 72 -1.27 6.38 5.15
N SER A 73 -1.68 6.52 6.41
CA SER A 73 -0.72 6.41 7.52
C SER A 73 -0.30 4.95 7.64
N TYR A 74 0.97 4.70 7.97
CA TYR A 74 1.48 3.34 8.12
C TYR A 74 2.52 3.28 9.23
N GLU A 75 2.71 2.06 9.73
CA GLU A 75 3.72 1.69 10.70
C GLU A 75 4.34 0.36 10.26
N LEU A 76 5.67 0.32 10.18
CA LEU A 76 6.40 -0.93 9.94
C LEU A 76 6.40 -1.75 11.22
N LEU A 77 6.06 -3.03 11.11
CA LEU A 77 6.06 -3.97 12.22
C LEU A 77 7.37 -4.77 12.20
N ALA A 78 7.95 -4.99 13.38
CA ALA A 78 9.24 -5.66 13.57
C ALA A 78 9.14 -7.19 13.55
#